data_AF-A0A1F8LSQ7-F1
#
_entry.id   AF-A0A1F8LSQ7-F1
#
_cell.length_a   1.000
_cell.length_b   1.000
_cell.length_c   1.000
_cell.angle_alpha   90.00
_cell.angle_beta   90.00
_cell.angle_gamma   90.00
#
_symmetry.space_group_name_H-M   'P 1'
#
loop_
_entity.id
_entity.type
_entity.pdbx_description
1 polymer ?
#
loop_
_entity_poly.entity_id
_entity_poly.type
_entity_poly.pdbx_seq_one_letter_code
_entity_poly.pdbx_strand_id
1 'polypeptide(L)'
;MKKLSLILSSIMILIFLAGCSGDEIRKSPVGSYSFGSTSFELTRQGVFHLEHTSSSEDSRNYLVDGTYTYTLDTIDEENEITIGKIDVTVTGLTLNGSPVNSLDVTVYQKRDIWVGSKLLGWWKYMNLVSYGGKMNLDFNSPYTGLRPEDANSGSQWLIVGDPK
;
A
#
# COMPACT_ATOMS: atom_id res chain seq x y z
N MET A 1 -15.74 24.28 -40.13
CA MET A 1 -15.35 23.05 -39.39
C MET A 1 -14.49 23.46 -38.19
N LYS A 2 -15.03 23.40 -36.97
CA LYS A 2 -14.28 23.56 -35.71
C LYS A 2 -14.66 22.40 -34.80
N LYS A 3 -13.68 21.57 -34.45
CA LYS A 3 -13.81 20.45 -33.52
C LYS A 3 -13.92 21.01 -32.11
N LEU A 4 -14.98 20.67 -31.38
CA LEU A 4 -15.09 20.92 -29.95
C LEU A 4 -14.61 19.64 -29.23
N SER A 5 -13.41 19.70 -28.68
CA SER A 5 -12.87 18.70 -27.77
C SER A 5 -13.34 19.06 -26.36
N LEU A 6 -14.32 18.33 -25.83
CA LEU A 6 -14.72 18.48 -24.44
C LEU A 6 -13.76 17.65 -23.58
N ILE A 7 -12.97 18.36 -22.78
CA ILE A 7 -12.00 17.82 -21.83
C ILE A 7 -12.79 17.09 -20.73
N LEU A 8 -12.60 15.78 -20.62
CA LEU A 8 -13.01 14.99 -19.46
C LEU A 8 -12.16 15.47 -18.27
N SER A 9 -12.73 16.32 -17.43
CA SER A 9 -12.13 16.65 -16.13
C SER A 9 -12.30 15.43 -15.21
N SER A 10 -11.20 14.72 -14.96
CA SER A 10 -11.12 13.66 -13.96
C SER A 10 -11.50 14.23 -12.59
N ILE A 11 -12.66 13.84 -12.08
CA ILE A 11 -13.08 14.11 -10.71
C ILE A 11 -12.20 13.24 -9.81
N MET A 12 -11.15 13.84 -9.23
CA MET A 12 -10.34 13.23 -8.20
C MET A 12 -11.11 13.30 -6.88
N ILE A 13 -11.85 12.24 -6.55
CA ILE A 13 -12.59 12.15 -5.29
C ILE A 13 -11.58 11.88 -4.16
N LEU A 14 -11.20 12.91 -3.40
CA LEU A 14 -10.59 12.73 -2.09
C LEU A 14 -11.67 12.26 -1.12
N ILE A 15 -11.61 10.99 -0.71
CA ILE A 15 -12.55 10.41 0.23
C ILE A 15 -11.98 10.55 1.65
N PHE A 16 -12.46 11.55 2.41
CA PHE A 16 -12.40 11.55 3.87
C PHE A 16 -13.74 11.01 4.40
N LEU A 17 -13.89 9.69 4.48
CA LEU A 17 -15.10 9.08 5.08
C LEU A 17 -14.87 8.83 6.57
N ALA A 18 -15.28 9.80 7.39
CA ALA A 18 -15.88 9.49 8.68
C ALA A 18 -17.15 8.67 8.39
N GLY A 19 -17.20 7.45 8.94
CA GLY A 19 -18.14 6.41 8.50
C GLY A 19 -19.61 6.77 8.68
N CYS A 20 -20.42 6.25 7.76
CA CYS A 20 -21.78 5.81 8.06
C CYS A 20 -22.07 4.57 7.20
N SER A 21 -22.66 3.57 7.83
CA SER A 21 -23.03 2.24 7.31
C SER A 21 -23.76 2.29 5.98
N GLY A 22 -23.30 1.54 4.97
CA GLY A 22 -24.09 1.37 3.74
C GLY A 22 -23.44 0.78 2.49
N ASP A 23 -22.14 0.46 2.45
CA ASP A 23 -21.52 -0.13 1.24
C ASP A 23 -20.57 -1.28 1.61
N GLU A 24 -21.06 -2.52 1.69
CA GLU A 24 -20.21 -3.71 1.89
C GLU A 24 -19.28 -4.01 0.69
N ILE A 25 -19.45 -3.30 -0.42
CA ILE A 25 -18.79 -3.55 -1.71
C ILE A 25 -17.43 -2.83 -1.83
N ARG A 26 -17.21 -1.75 -1.06
CA ARG A 26 -15.97 -0.95 -1.16
C ARG A 26 -15.01 -1.31 -0.04
N LYS A 27 -14.16 -2.31 -0.29
CA LYS A 27 -13.04 -2.61 0.61
C LYS A 27 -12.00 -1.49 0.51
N SER A 28 -11.30 -1.26 1.60
CA SER A 28 -10.25 -0.23 1.69
C SER A 28 -8.95 -0.90 2.11
N PRO A 29 -7.78 -0.29 1.87
CA PRO A 29 -6.51 -0.87 2.30
C PRO A 29 -6.32 -0.82 3.82
N VAL A 30 -7.20 -0.12 4.55
CA VAL A 30 -7.17 0.00 6.01
C VAL A 30 -7.25 -1.38 6.66
N GLY A 31 -6.30 -1.67 7.56
CA GLY A 31 -6.24 -2.91 8.30
C GLY A 31 -4.85 -3.19 8.85
N SER A 32 -4.74 -4.26 9.61
CA SER A 32 -3.47 -4.82 10.09
C SER A 32 -3.22 -6.13 9.37
N TYR A 33 -1.99 -6.33 8.92
CA TYR A 33 -1.61 -7.45 8.08
C TYR A 33 -0.25 -7.99 8.51
N SER A 34 0.03 -9.25 8.20
CA SER A 34 1.32 -9.87 8.50
C SER A 34 1.75 -10.86 7.44
N PHE A 35 3.07 -10.98 7.29
CA PHE A 35 3.73 -11.97 6.45
C PHE A 35 5.13 -12.27 6.96
N GLY A 36 5.35 -13.53 7.35
CA GLY A 36 6.61 -13.94 7.98
C GLY A 36 6.91 -13.08 9.21
N SER A 37 8.11 -12.50 9.26
CA SER A 37 8.53 -11.60 10.33
C SER A 37 8.21 -10.12 10.09
N THR A 38 7.41 -9.82 9.07
CA THR A 38 6.99 -8.46 8.77
C THR A 38 5.50 -8.29 9.09
N SER A 39 5.16 -7.18 9.72
CA SER A 39 3.78 -6.73 9.87
C SER A 39 3.63 -5.31 9.36
N PHE A 40 2.42 -4.98 8.90
CA PHE A 40 2.12 -3.62 8.50
C PHE A 40 0.68 -3.26 8.84
N GLU A 41 0.47 -1.97 9.11
CA GLU A 41 -0.80 -1.41 9.49
C GLU A 41 -1.07 -0.13 8.70
N LEU A 42 -2.32 -0.02 8.23
CA LEU A 42 -2.88 1.15 7.58
C LEU A 42 -4.10 1.57 8.39
N THR A 43 -4.00 2.65 9.13
CA THR A 43 -5.08 3.12 10.01
C THR A 43 -6.04 4.04 9.26
N ARG A 44 -7.29 4.15 9.74
CA ARG A 44 -8.29 5.07 9.15
C ARG A 44 -7.88 6.54 9.18
N GLN A 45 -6.93 6.89 10.04
CA GLN A 45 -6.37 8.23 10.20
C GLN A 45 -5.28 8.55 9.16
N GLY A 46 -5.01 7.63 8.22
CA GLY A 46 -3.98 7.83 7.21
C GLY A 46 -2.58 7.64 7.79
N VAL A 47 -2.42 6.74 8.78
CA VAL A 47 -1.10 6.40 9.34
C VAL A 47 -0.68 5.02 8.84
N PHE A 48 0.57 4.94 8.41
CA PHE A 48 1.25 3.73 7.94
C PHE A 48 2.31 3.32 8.94
N HIS A 49 2.28 2.05 9.34
CA HIS A 49 3.32 1.43 10.16
C HIS A 49 3.78 0.15 9.49
N LEU A 50 5.08 -0.05 9.33
CA LEU A 50 5.67 -1.31 8.93
C LEU A 50 6.71 -1.69 9.97
N GLU A 51 6.59 -2.90 10.48
CA GLU A 51 7.51 -3.49 11.43
C GLU A 51 8.12 -4.74 10.82
N HIS A 52 9.44 -4.85 10.88
CA HIS A 52 10.16 -6.09 10.63
C HIS A 52 10.86 -6.52 11.90
N THR A 53 10.51 -7.70 12.38
CA THR A 53 11.21 -8.41 13.44
C THR A 53 12.31 -9.27 12.83
N SER A 54 13.47 -9.31 13.46
CA SER A 54 14.60 -10.11 12.99
C SER A 54 14.20 -11.57 12.71
N SER A 55 14.71 -12.10 11.61
CA SER A 55 14.48 -13.44 11.09
C SER A 55 15.79 -14.13 10.70
N SER A 56 15.70 -15.34 10.15
CA SER A 56 16.86 -16.03 9.55
C SER A 56 17.38 -15.36 8.27
N GLU A 57 16.56 -14.54 7.61
CA GLU A 57 16.85 -13.92 6.31
C GLU A 57 17.38 -12.49 6.46
N ASP A 58 16.86 -11.75 7.44
CA ASP A 58 17.35 -10.43 7.84
C ASP A 58 17.42 -10.36 9.37
N SER A 59 18.62 -10.19 9.91
CA SER A 59 18.88 -10.17 11.36
C SER A 59 18.55 -8.82 12.00
N ARG A 60 18.14 -7.82 11.22
CA ARG A 60 17.85 -6.48 11.70
C ARG A 60 16.42 -6.41 12.20
N ASN A 61 16.17 -5.56 13.19
CA ASN A 61 14.82 -5.13 13.53
C ASN A 61 14.64 -3.72 12.99
N TYR A 62 13.55 -3.45 12.28
CA TYR A 62 13.30 -2.09 11.81
C TYR A 62 11.82 -1.71 11.80
N LEU A 63 11.59 -0.41 11.98
CA LEU A 63 10.28 0.23 11.89
C LEU A 63 10.33 1.29 10.79
N VAL A 64 9.27 1.35 10.01
CA VAL A 64 9.00 2.41 9.03
C VAL A 64 7.64 2.99 9.35
N ASP A 65 7.65 4.25 9.76
CA ASP A 65 6.44 5.01 10.06
C ASP A 65 6.19 6.03 8.96
N GLY A 66 4.92 6.27 8.66
CA GLY A 66 4.54 7.23 7.65
C GLY A 66 3.10 7.68 7.76
N THR A 67 2.73 8.61 6.89
CA THR A 67 1.35 8.93 6.59
C THR A 67 1.00 8.43 5.19
N TYR A 68 -0.29 8.23 4.94
CA TYR A 68 -0.74 7.83 3.63
C TYR A 68 -2.10 8.42 3.25
N THR A 69 -2.29 8.54 1.94
CA THR A 69 -3.61 8.74 1.33
C THR A 69 -3.83 7.64 0.30
N TYR A 70 -5.08 7.29 0.04
CA TYR A 70 -5.40 6.32 -1.00
C TYR A 70 -6.62 6.77 -1.80
N THR A 71 -6.69 6.29 -3.03
CA THR A 71 -7.90 6.38 -3.85
C THR A 71 -8.33 4.98 -4.24
N LEU A 72 -9.62 4.82 -4.49
CA LEU A 72 -10.18 3.64 -5.13
C LEU A 72 -10.09 3.81 -6.65
N ASP A 73 -9.69 2.76 -7.37
CA ASP A 73 -9.63 2.78 -8.83
C ASP A 73 -10.60 1.75 -9.44
N THR A 74 -10.44 0.47 -9.10
CA THR A 74 -11.23 -0.62 -9.69
C THR A 74 -11.84 -1.53 -8.61
N ILE A 75 -13.06 -2.00 -8.87
CA ILE A 75 -13.74 -3.05 -8.10
C ILE A 75 -14.10 -4.17 -9.09
N ASP A 76 -13.73 -5.40 -8.76
CA ASP A 76 -14.24 -6.61 -9.39
C ASP A 76 -15.03 -7.36 -8.32
N GLU A 77 -16.35 -7.19 -8.37
CA GLU A 77 -17.28 -7.72 -7.37
C GLU A 77 -17.41 -9.25 -7.46
N GLU A 78 -17.27 -9.83 -8.66
CA GLU A 78 -17.39 -11.26 -8.89
C GLU A 78 -16.25 -12.04 -8.21
N ASN A 79 -15.06 -11.45 -8.21
CA ASN A 79 -13.86 -12.04 -7.58
C ASN A 79 -13.53 -11.42 -6.21
N GLU A 80 -14.39 -10.53 -5.70
CA GLU A 80 -14.19 -9.75 -4.47
C GLU A 80 -12.82 -9.07 -4.40
N ILE A 81 -12.41 -8.45 -5.51
CA ILE A 81 -11.13 -7.74 -5.64
C ILE A 81 -11.39 -6.23 -5.64
N THR A 82 -10.60 -5.51 -4.86
CA THR A 82 -10.58 -4.05 -4.85
C THR A 82 -9.16 -3.54 -5.04
N ILE A 83 -8.98 -2.58 -5.93
CA ILE A 83 -7.68 -2.03 -6.31
C ILE A 83 -7.73 -0.50 -6.24
N GLY A 84 -6.64 0.11 -5.84
CA GLY A 84 -6.51 1.56 -5.88
C GLY A 84 -5.08 2.06 -5.73
N LYS A 85 -4.91 3.38 -5.80
CA LYS A 85 -3.61 4.03 -5.63
C LYS A 85 -3.37 4.35 -4.17
N ILE A 86 -2.11 4.37 -3.76
CA ILE A 86 -1.70 4.80 -2.43
C ILE A 86 -0.48 5.71 -2.54
N ASP A 87 -0.50 6.81 -1.81
CA ASP A 87 0.62 7.72 -1.66
C ASP A 87 1.07 7.66 -0.22
N VAL A 88 2.32 7.31 0.02
CA VAL A 88 2.92 7.22 1.36
C VAL A 88 3.99 8.28 1.51
N THR A 89 4.00 8.94 2.67
CA THR A 89 5.11 9.80 3.10
C THR A 89 5.76 9.16 4.31
N VAL A 90 7.04 8.79 4.20
CA VAL A 90 7.80 8.25 5.34
C VAL A 90 8.08 9.38 6.33
N THR A 91 7.71 9.20 7.58
CA THR A 91 7.89 10.19 8.66
C THR A 91 8.90 9.75 9.71
N GLY A 92 9.17 8.45 9.83
CA GLY A 92 10.12 7.91 10.79
C GLY A 92 10.74 6.60 10.32
N LEU A 93 12.00 6.39 10.69
CA LEU A 93 12.72 5.14 10.48
C LEU A 93 13.47 4.80 11.76
N THR A 94 13.36 3.54 12.20
CA THR A 94 14.11 3.00 13.33
C THR A 94 14.81 1.73 12.89
N LEU A 95 16.10 1.60 13.21
CA LEU A 95 16.91 0.40 12.98
C LEU A 95 17.50 -0.06 14.32
N ASN A 96 17.19 -1.28 14.73
CA ASN A 96 17.62 -1.89 15.99
C ASN A 96 17.37 -0.98 17.20
N GLY A 97 16.19 -0.36 17.25
CA GLY A 97 15.76 0.55 18.32
C GLY A 97 16.36 1.97 18.23
N SER A 98 17.19 2.27 17.23
CA SER A 98 17.79 3.60 17.05
C SER A 98 17.18 4.33 15.84
N PRO A 99 16.77 5.60 15.97
CA PRO A 99 16.32 6.39 14.84
C PRO A 99 17.40 6.54 13.77
N VAL A 100 17.02 6.42 12.50
CA VAL A 100 17.90 6.63 11.34
C VAL A 100 17.23 7.53 10.31
N ASN A 101 18.01 8.14 9.42
CA ASN A 101 17.46 8.98 8.34
C ASN A 101 17.18 8.20 7.05
N SER A 102 17.77 7.01 6.92
CA SER A 102 17.70 6.16 5.75
C SER A 102 17.76 4.69 6.13
N LEU A 103 17.06 3.85 5.39
CA LEU A 103 17.02 2.41 5.60
C LEU A 103 16.83 1.70 4.25
N ASP A 104 17.49 0.57 4.06
CA ASP A 104 17.19 -0.36 3.00
C ASP A 104 16.24 -1.46 3.51
N VAL A 105 14.97 -1.36 3.11
CA VAL A 105 13.92 -2.31 3.44
C VAL A 105 13.99 -3.48 2.49
N THR A 106 14.01 -4.70 3.01
CA THR A 106 13.99 -5.93 2.19
C THR A 106 12.76 -6.74 2.56
N VAL A 107 11.65 -6.42 1.89
CA VAL A 107 10.40 -7.20 1.97
C VAL A 107 10.05 -7.52 0.53
N TYR A 108 10.23 -8.79 0.12
CA TYR A 108 10.23 -9.27 -1.27
C TYR A 108 11.29 -8.65 -2.21
N GLN A 109 11.47 -7.33 -2.20
CA GLN A 109 12.48 -6.59 -2.94
C GLN A 109 13.19 -5.58 -2.05
N LYS A 110 14.47 -5.38 -2.32
CA LYS A 110 15.27 -4.35 -1.66
C LYS A 110 14.85 -2.96 -2.13
N ARG A 111 14.60 -2.04 -1.19
CA ARG A 111 14.28 -0.65 -1.47
C ARG A 111 14.89 0.29 -0.45
N ASP A 112 15.62 1.29 -0.93
CA ASP A 112 16.12 2.38 -0.11
C ASP A 112 15.00 3.40 0.14
N ILE A 113 14.77 3.72 1.40
CA ILE A 113 13.82 4.73 1.85
C ILE A 113 14.49 5.72 2.79
N TRP A 114 13.95 6.94 2.82
CA TRP A 114 14.47 8.06 3.61
C TRP A 114 13.32 8.72 4.35
N VAL A 115 13.57 9.32 5.51
CA VAL A 115 12.59 10.19 6.15
C VAL A 115 12.24 11.36 5.22
N GLY A 116 10.96 11.64 5.05
CA GLY A 116 10.43 12.63 4.09
C GLY A 116 10.24 12.11 2.66
N SER A 117 10.62 10.86 2.37
CA SER A 117 10.39 10.26 1.06
C SER A 117 8.90 10.11 0.77
N LYS A 118 8.52 10.39 -0.47
CA LYS A 118 7.18 10.17 -1.00
C LYS A 118 7.20 8.97 -1.92
N LEU A 119 6.45 7.94 -1.55
CA LEU A 119 6.33 6.68 -2.28
C LEU A 119 4.95 6.62 -2.90
N LEU A 120 4.89 6.58 -4.22
CA LEU A 120 3.64 6.41 -4.97
C LEU A 120 3.48 4.92 -5.27
N GLY A 121 2.28 4.40 -5.10
CA GLY A 121 2.06 2.97 -5.12
C GLY A 121 0.64 2.56 -5.45
N TRP A 122 0.41 1.27 -5.31
CA TRP A 122 -0.87 0.62 -5.52
C TRP A 122 -1.16 -0.33 -4.38
N TRP A 123 -2.44 -0.46 -4.07
CA TRP A 123 -2.95 -1.44 -3.13
C TRP A 123 -3.96 -2.34 -3.82
N LYS A 124 -3.97 -3.62 -3.43
CA LYS A 124 -4.92 -4.62 -3.89
C LYS A 124 -5.38 -5.45 -2.70
N TYR A 125 -6.67 -5.43 -2.45
CA TYR A 125 -7.33 -6.32 -1.51
C TYR A 125 -8.10 -7.39 -2.29
N MET A 126 -7.94 -8.64 -1.92
CA MET A 126 -8.65 -9.78 -2.52
C MET A 126 -9.32 -10.58 -1.40
N ASN A 127 -10.65 -10.60 -1.32
CA ASN A 127 -11.37 -11.41 -0.33
C ASN A 127 -11.72 -12.80 -0.89
N LEU A 128 -10.72 -13.53 -1.36
CA LEU A 128 -10.96 -14.90 -1.82
C LEU A 128 -11.28 -15.78 -0.60
N VAL A 129 -12.51 -16.26 -0.50
CA VAL A 129 -13.05 -17.14 0.56
C VAL A 129 -12.13 -18.34 0.88
N SER A 130 -11.34 -18.78 -0.10
CA SER A 130 -10.39 -19.89 0.04
C SER A 130 -9.09 -19.54 0.79
N TYR A 131 -8.77 -18.25 1.00
CA TYR A 131 -7.46 -17.79 1.48
C TYR A 131 -7.50 -16.67 2.55
N GLY A 132 -8.67 -16.39 3.15
CA GLY A 132 -8.75 -15.49 4.33
C GLY A 132 -8.55 -14.00 4.04
N GLY A 133 -8.67 -13.58 2.78
CA GLY A 133 -8.32 -12.22 2.35
C GLY A 133 -6.81 -12.05 2.18
N LYS A 134 -6.37 -11.33 1.14
CA LYS A 134 -4.97 -10.97 0.97
C LYS A 134 -4.84 -9.50 0.62
N MET A 135 -3.88 -8.84 1.27
CA MET A 135 -3.52 -7.46 0.99
C MET A 135 -2.13 -7.40 0.37
N ASN A 136 -2.06 -6.78 -0.80
CA ASN A 136 -0.80 -6.51 -1.47
C ASN A 136 -0.59 -5.00 -1.57
N LEU A 137 0.62 -4.55 -1.28
CA LEU A 137 1.07 -3.18 -1.39
C LEU A 137 2.34 -3.14 -2.24
N ASP A 138 2.31 -2.35 -3.29
CA ASP A 138 3.50 -2.04 -4.08
C ASP A 138 3.73 -0.53 -4.04
N PHE A 139 4.99 -0.14 -3.96
CA PHE A 139 5.39 1.23 -4.20
C PHE A 139 6.22 1.25 -5.47
N ASN A 140 5.76 1.98 -6.47
CA ASN A 140 6.59 2.25 -7.62
C ASN A 140 7.80 3.09 -7.20
N SER A 141 8.94 2.81 -7.83
CA SER A 141 9.98 3.84 -7.91
C SER A 141 9.39 4.99 -8.73
N PRO A 142 9.58 6.28 -8.36
CA PRO A 142 9.01 7.41 -9.10
C PRO A 142 9.43 7.46 -10.58
N TYR A 143 10.39 6.62 -10.99
CA TYR A 143 10.93 6.52 -12.34
C TYR A 143 10.36 5.38 -13.20
N THR A 144 9.62 4.41 -12.64
CA THR A 144 9.32 3.15 -13.36
C THR A 144 8.03 3.17 -14.16
N GLY A 145 7.06 4.06 -13.87
CA GLY A 145 5.86 4.25 -14.70
C GLY A 145 4.98 3.00 -14.90
N LEU A 146 5.14 1.96 -14.07
CA LEU A 146 4.48 0.66 -14.22
C LEU A 146 2.98 0.74 -13.90
N ARG A 147 2.19 -0.02 -14.66
CA ARG A 147 0.74 -0.10 -14.51
C ARG A 147 0.35 -1.31 -13.63
N PRO A 148 -0.75 -1.24 -12.87
CA PRO A 148 -1.18 -2.29 -11.92
C PRO A 148 -1.46 -3.65 -12.53
N GLU A 149 -1.86 -3.67 -13.80
CA GLU A 149 -2.13 -4.88 -14.56
C GLU A 149 -0.86 -5.73 -14.82
N ASP A 150 0.32 -5.13 -14.72
CA ASP A 150 1.62 -5.83 -14.73
C ASP A 150 1.95 -6.49 -13.36
N ALA A 151 1.31 -6.03 -12.28
CA ALA A 151 1.53 -6.50 -10.91
C ALA A 151 0.85 -7.86 -10.60
N ASN A 152 0.02 -8.37 -11.52
CA ASN A 152 -0.48 -9.75 -11.48
C ASN A 152 0.63 -10.81 -11.65
N SER A 153 1.85 -10.41 -12.00
CA SER A 153 3.02 -11.30 -12.05
C SER A 153 3.61 -11.63 -10.67
N GLY A 154 3.15 -10.99 -9.59
CA GLY A 154 3.63 -11.26 -8.22
C GLY A 154 5.08 -10.81 -7.96
N SER A 155 5.79 -10.32 -8.97
CA SER A 155 7.24 -10.13 -8.93
C SER A 155 7.69 -8.78 -8.38
N GLN A 156 6.77 -7.84 -8.09
CA GLN A 156 7.10 -6.44 -7.76
C GLN A 156 6.49 -5.91 -6.46
N TRP A 157 5.67 -6.69 -5.74
CA TRP A 157 5.06 -6.25 -4.49
C TRP A 157 6.14 -6.01 -3.42
N LEU A 158 6.16 -4.83 -2.80
CA LEU A 158 7.02 -4.59 -1.64
C LEU A 158 6.45 -5.30 -0.41
N ILE A 159 5.13 -5.41 -0.30
CA ILE A 159 4.50 -6.01 0.88
C ILE A 159 3.32 -6.86 0.44
N VAL A 160 3.25 -8.07 0.98
CA VAL A 160 2.10 -8.96 0.92
C VAL A 160 1.79 -9.32 2.36
N GLY A 161 0.52 -9.39 2.74
CA GLY A 161 0.14 -9.86 4.06
C GLY A 161 -1.28 -10.38 4.12
N ASP A 162 -1.46 -11.35 5.00
CA ASP A 162 -2.77 -11.85 5.36
C ASP A 162 -3.37 -10.92 6.44
N PRO A 163 -4.66 -10.58 6.38
CA PRO A 163 -5.36 -9.83 7.41
C PRO A 163 -5.23 -10.52 8.77
N LYS A 164 -5.06 -9.71 9.82
CA LYS A 164 -5.12 -10.17 11.21
C LYS A 164 -6.56 -10.23 11.73
#